data_AF-A0A8T0D6J4-F1
#
_entry.id   AF-A0A8T0D6J4-F1
#
_cell.length_a   1.000
_cell.length_b   1.000
_cell.length_c   1.000
_cell.angle_alpha   90.00
_cell.angle_beta   90.00
_cell.angle_gamma   90.00
#
_symmetry.space_group_name_H-M   'P 1'
#
loop_
_entity.id
_entity.type
_entity.pdbx_description
1 polymer ?
#
loop_
_entity_poly.entity_id
_entity_poly.type
_entity_poly.pdbx_seq_one_letter_code
_entity_poly.pdbx_strand_id
1 'polypeptide(L)'
;MGDITAGNVPPIDPEVLELQKKLYKEQLVRQATLKRGSKFYPINIEPFALERDRLALPFTDQDRAARKQWQKDQALSDREPVDVPEWTRVNIFRRVYRKPFDAITNLVKPFLGPEYSGYFRWIVPKVVVGLSLTWLVWYNVKYSPSTWEDGRRGIRVQRAYKPSIYPGQPGFPNSPLLTREFGMEDFDKRTVFRGEKLVTSGP
;
A
#
# COMPACT_ATOMS: atom_id res chain seq x y z
N MET A 1 47.23 54.81 16.85
CA MET A 1 46.25 54.03 16.06
C MET A 1 45.48 55.05 15.26
N GLY A 2 45.73 55.12 13.95
CA GLY A 2 45.13 56.16 13.11
C GLY A 2 43.65 55.89 12.90
N ASP A 3 42.82 56.86 13.26
CA ASP A 3 41.40 56.87 12.95
C ASP A 3 41.22 56.90 11.44
N ILE A 4 40.66 55.83 10.88
CA ILE A 4 40.25 55.78 9.48
C ILE A 4 39.04 56.71 9.40
N THR A 5 39.31 57.96 9.03
CA THR A 5 38.29 58.94 8.68
C THR A 5 37.35 58.30 7.67
N ALA A 6 36.05 58.34 7.97
CA ALA A 6 35.01 57.92 7.04
C ALA A 6 35.04 58.86 5.83
N GLY A 7 35.94 58.56 4.89
CA GLY A 7 35.97 59.21 3.59
C GLY A 7 34.61 59.06 2.93
N ASN A 8 34.12 60.13 2.32
CA ASN A 8 32.88 60.16 1.56
C ASN A 8 32.83 58.96 0.60
N VAL A 9 32.06 57.94 0.98
CA VAL A 9 31.72 56.85 0.07
C VAL A 9 30.84 57.49 -1.01
N PRO A 10 31.23 57.44 -2.29
CA PRO A 10 30.39 58.00 -3.35
C PRO A 10 29.01 57.33 -3.29
N PRO A 11 27.92 58.08 -3.51
CA PRO A 11 26.58 57.51 -3.51
C PRO A 11 26.54 56.35 -4.51
N ILE A 12 26.22 55.15 -4.03
CA ILE A 12 26.08 53.96 -4.86
C ILE A 12 24.90 54.19 -5.79
N ASP A 13 25.08 53.95 -7.09
CA ASP A 13 24.01 54.05 -8.07
C ASP A 13 22.79 53.22 -7.62
N PRO A 14 21.57 53.78 -7.69
CA PRO A 14 20.37 53.13 -7.17
C PRO A 14 20.11 51.76 -7.82
N GLU A 15 20.44 51.62 -9.10
CA GLU A 15 20.33 50.36 -9.84
C GLU A 15 21.25 49.27 -9.28
N VAL A 16 22.50 49.63 -8.94
CA VAL A 16 23.47 48.70 -8.35
C VAL A 16 22.99 48.22 -6.98
N LEU A 17 22.40 49.12 -6.19
CA LEU A 17 21.83 48.79 -4.88
C LEU A 17 20.62 47.86 -4.98
N GLU A 18 19.75 48.05 -5.98
CA GLU A 18 18.63 47.13 -6.25
C GLU A 18 19.11 45.75 -6.69
N LEU A 19 20.11 45.69 -7.58
CA LEU A 19 20.73 44.43 -8.00
C LEU A 19 21.36 43.69 -6.82
N GLN A 20 22.07 44.38 -5.94
CA GLN A 20 22.64 43.80 -4.72
C GLN A 20 21.55 43.22 -3.80
N LYS A 21 20.46 43.96 -3.57
CA LYS A 21 19.31 43.48 -2.78
C LYS A 21 18.67 42.24 -3.40
N LYS A 22 18.51 42.22 -4.73
CA LYS A 22 17.95 41.08 -5.45
C LYS A 22 18.84 39.84 -5.31
N LEU A 23 20.15 39.98 -5.57
CA LEU A 23 21.12 38.90 -5.42
C LEU A 23 21.17 38.38 -3.98
N TYR A 24 21.15 39.28 -2.99
CA TYR A 24 21.13 38.89 -1.58
C TYR A 24 19.86 38.11 -1.21
N LYS A 25 18.69 38.56 -1.68
CA LYS A 25 17.42 37.83 -1.48
C LYS A 25 17.46 36.44 -2.13
N GLU A 26 17.96 36.34 -3.35
CA GLU A 26 18.13 35.06 -4.06
C GLU A 26 19.08 34.12 -3.31
N GLN A 27 20.19 34.63 -2.78
CA GLN A 27 21.10 33.87 -1.94
C GLN A 27 20.42 33.37 -0.66
N LEU A 28 19.65 34.21 0.04
CA LEU A 28 18.92 33.80 1.24
C LEU A 28 17.88 32.71 0.93
N VAL A 29 17.11 32.85 -0.15
CA VAL A 29 16.13 31.84 -0.59
C VAL A 29 16.83 30.53 -0.93
N ARG A 30 17.95 30.60 -1.65
CA ARG A 30 18.76 29.43 -2.01
C ARG A 30 19.30 28.74 -0.76
N GLN A 31 19.84 29.48 0.21
CA GLN A 31 20.34 28.94 1.46
C GLN A 31 19.21 28.29 2.28
N ALA A 32 18.05 28.95 2.41
CA ALA A 32 16.90 28.40 3.12
C ALA A 32 16.44 27.07 2.50
N THR A 33 16.39 27.02 1.17
CA THR A 33 16.00 25.81 0.41
C THR A 33 17.00 24.67 0.61
N LEU A 34 18.30 24.96 0.54
CA LEU A 34 19.37 23.97 0.70
C LEU A 34 19.44 23.42 2.12
N LYS A 35 19.34 24.29 3.13
CA LYS A 35 19.44 23.90 4.54
C LYS A 35 18.20 23.17 5.05
N ARG A 36 17.06 23.26 4.35
CA ARG A 36 15.78 22.61 4.72
C ARG A 36 15.40 22.87 6.19
N GLY A 37 15.63 24.08 6.69
CA GLY A 37 15.32 24.49 8.07
C GLY A 37 16.38 24.14 9.13
N SER A 38 17.48 23.48 8.76
CA SER A 38 18.61 23.24 9.67
C SER A 38 19.59 24.43 9.71
N LYS A 39 20.40 24.52 10.77
CA LYS A 39 21.43 25.56 10.89
C LYS A 39 22.58 25.35 9.89
N PHE A 40 22.90 24.09 9.63
CA PHE A 40 24.02 23.63 8.80
C PHE A 40 23.54 23.21 7.41
N TYR A 41 24.46 22.99 6.48
CA TYR A 41 24.09 22.37 5.21
C TYR A 41 23.90 20.87 5.41
N PRO A 42 23.01 20.21 4.63
CA PRO A 42 22.93 18.77 4.64
C PRO A 42 24.28 18.20 4.22
N ILE A 43 24.85 17.36 5.09
CA ILE A 43 26.07 16.61 4.81
C ILE A 43 25.68 15.15 4.60
N ASN A 44 26.28 14.52 3.60
CA ASN A 44 26.19 13.08 3.47
C ASN A 44 27.11 12.47 4.53
N ILE A 45 26.53 11.66 5.41
CA ILE A 45 27.28 10.97 6.47
C ILE A 45 28.22 9.93 5.85
N GLU A 46 27.80 9.33 4.73
CA GLU A 46 28.58 8.36 3.98
C GLU A 46 29.73 9.05 3.21
N PRO A 47 31.01 8.74 3.54
CA PRO A 47 32.14 9.26 2.78
C PRO A 47 32.17 8.64 1.38
N PHE A 48 32.25 9.48 0.34
CA PHE A 48 32.40 9.06 -1.06
C PHE A 48 31.35 8.01 -1.49
N ALA A 49 30.07 8.28 -1.24
CA ALA A 49 28.97 7.39 -1.58
C ALA A 49 28.93 7.04 -3.08
N LEU A 50 29.13 8.06 -3.93
CA LEU A 50 29.04 7.94 -5.37
C LEU A 50 30.41 7.65 -5.99
N GLU A 51 30.42 6.88 -7.08
CA GLU A 51 31.65 6.59 -7.82
C GLU A 51 32.29 7.84 -8.40
N ARG A 52 31.46 8.82 -8.82
CA ARG A 52 31.94 10.10 -9.36
C ARG A 52 32.84 10.84 -8.38
N ASP A 53 32.55 10.78 -7.07
CA ASP A 53 33.31 11.49 -6.06
C ASP A 53 34.72 10.89 -5.89
N ARG A 54 34.86 9.60 -6.25
CA ARG A 54 36.13 8.86 -6.25
C ARG A 54 36.93 9.07 -7.54
N LEU A 55 36.27 9.47 -8.63
CA LEU A 55 36.88 9.65 -9.94
C LEU A 55 37.18 11.12 -10.27
N ALA A 56 36.37 12.06 -9.74
CA ALA A 56 36.48 13.48 -10.06
C ALA A 56 37.62 14.19 -9.32
N LEU A 57 38.05 13.65 -8.17
CA LEU A 57 39.13 14.16 -7.35
C LEU A 57 40.20 13.07 -7.17
N PRO A 58 41.48 13.43 -6.97
CA PRO A 58 42.50 12.43 -6.65
C PRO A 58 42.11 11.69 -5.37
N PHE A 59 41.75 10.41 -5.49
CA PHE A 59 41.28 9.60 -4.37
C PHE A 59 42.47 9.14 -3.52
N THR A 60 42.78 9.95 -2.52
CA THR A 60 43.92 9.79 -1.62
C THR A 60 43.82 8.50 -0.82
N ASP A 61 44.95 7.98 -0.33
CA ASP A 61 44.96 6.79 0.52
C ASP A 61 44.18 6.98 1.83
N GLN A 62 44.13 8.21 2.35
CA GLN A 62 43.32 8.57 3.51
C GLN A 62 41.82 8.43 3.22
N ASP A 63 41.36 8.90 2.06
CA ASP A 63 39.96 8.80 1.63
C ASP A 63 39.55 7.33 1.44
N ARG A 64 40.49 6.53 0.91
CA ARG A 64 40.34 5.08 0.74
C ARG A 64 40.23 4.35 2.08
N ALA A 65 41.04 4.74 3.06
CA ALA A 65 40.98 4.22 4.42
C ALA A 65 39.66 4.59 5.12
N ALA A 66 39.21 5.85 4.99
CA ALA A 66 37.95 6.32 5.54
C ALA A 66 36.74 5.56 4.96
N ARG A 67 36.72 5.35 3.62
CA ARG A 67 35.68 4.56 2.96
C ARG A 67 35.69 3.10 3.41
N LYS A 68 36.87 2.52 3.58
CA LYS A 68 37.03 1.14 4.07
C LYS A 68 36.55 0.99 5.51
N GLN A 69 36.84 1.98 6.36
CA GLN A 69 36.33 2.03 7.73
C GLN A 69 34.81 2.11 7.74
N TRP A 70 34.21 3.03 6.98
CA TRP A 70 32.76 3.16 6.88
C TRP A 70 32.08 1.85 6.48
N GLN A 71 32.60 1.14 5.48
CA GLN A 71 32.05 -0.16 5.05
C GLN A 71 32.15 -1.23 6.15
N LYS A 72 33.22 -1.22 6.94
CA LYS A 72 33.35 -2.13 8.10
C LYS A 72 32.37 -1.76 9.20
N ASP A 73 32.14 -0.47 9.43
CA ASP A 73 31.21 0.01 10.45
C ASP A 73 29.75 -0.32 10.11
N GLN A 74 29.43 -0.59 8.82
CA GLN A 74 28.13 -1.12 8.41
C GLN A 74 27.95 -2.61 8.70
N ALA A 75 29.02 -3.35 9.02
CA ALA A 75 28.90 -4.75 9.38
C ALA A 75 28.26 -4.86 10.76
N LEU A 76 27.10 -5.50 10.83
CA LEU A 76 26.41 -5.78 12.09
C LEU A 76 27.23 -6.76 12.93
N SER A 77 27.09 -6.66 14.25
CA SER A 77 27.69 -7.62 15.18
C SER A 77 27.01 -8.98 15.07
N ASP A 78 27.72 -10.07 15.40
CA ASP A 78 27.16 -11.43 15.39
C ASP A 78 25.94 -11.60 16.31
N ARG A 79 25.79 -10.71 17.30
CA ARG A 79 24.65 -10.67 18.21
C ARG A 79 23.38 -10.14 17.53
N GLU A 80 23.53 -9.30 16.51
CA GLU A 80 22.42 -8.67 15.81
C GLU A 80 21.97 -9.55 14.63
N PRO A 81 20.66 -9.61 14.33
CA PRO A 81 19.56 -8.82 14.91
C PRO A 81 19.01 -9.38 16.23
N VAL A 82 18.79 -8.51 17.22
CA VAL A 82 18.15 -8.87 18.50
C VAL A 82 16.65 -8.56 18.42
N ASP A 83 15.81 -9.58 18.54
CA ASP A 83 14.35 -9.37 18.65
C ASP A 83 13.99 -8.94 20.07
N VAL A 84 13.62 -7.67 20.24
CA VAL A 84 13.22 -7.10 21.53
C VAL A 84 11.69 -7.18 21.66
N PRO A 85 11.15 -8.08 22.52
CA PRO A 85 9.70 -8.31 22.61
C PRO A 85 8.93 -7.10 23.12
N GLU A 86 9.60 -6.16 23.81
CA GLU A 86 8.97 -4.96 24.35
C GLU A 86 8.57 -3.95 23.26
N TRP A 87 9.33 -3.89 22.16
CA TRP A 87 9.09 -2.99 21.04
C TRP A 87 8.09 -3.58 20.03
N THR A 88 7.92 -4.91 20.04
CA THR A 88 6.99 -5.63 19.16
C THR A 88 5.68 -6.01 19.87
N ARG A 89 5.31 -5.30 20.94
CA ARG A 89 4.07 -5.54 21.69
C ARG A 89 2.84 -5.40 20.80
N VAL A 90 2.04 -6.45 20.76
CA VAL A 90 0.76 -6.50 20.04
C VAL A 90 -0.40 -6.89 20.94
N ASN A 91 -1.62 -6.50 20.58
CA ASN A 91 -2.85 -6.82 21.31
C ASN A 91 -3.00 -8.34 21.52
N ILE A 92 -3.68 -8.77 22.59
CA ILE A 92 -3.84 -10.21 22.92
C ILE A 92 -4.47 -10.99 21.77
N PHE A 93 -5.55 -10.48 21.18
CA PHE A 93 -6.17 -11.09 20.00
C PHE A 93 -5.20 -11.22 18.83
N ARG A 94 -4.34 -10.20 18.63
CA ARG A 94 -3.29 -10.25 17.62
C ARG A 94 -2.27 -11.34 17.86
N ARG A 95 -1.91 -11.60 19.13
CA ARG A 95 -1.01 -12.70 19.47
C ARG A 95 -1.65 -14.04 19.14
N VAL A 96 -2.90 -14.24 19.55
CA VAL A 96 -3.60 -15.51 19.37
C VAL A 96 -3.72 -15.88 17.90
N TYR A 97 -4.21 -14.99 17.04
CA TYR A 97 -4.33 -15.33 15.61
C TYR A 97 -2.97 -15.42 14.90
N ARG A 98 -1.93 -14.74 15.39
CA ARG A 98 -0.57 -14.80 14.81
C ARG A 98 0.14 -16.12 15.14
N LYS A 99 -0.02 -16.65 16.35
CA LYS A 99 0.68 -17.86 16.82
C LYS A 99 0.74 -19.02 15.80
N PRO A 100 -0.36 -19.46 15.16
CA PRO A 100 -0.29 -20.57 14.20
C PRO A 100 0.58 -20.23 12.99
N PHE A 101 0.43 -19.03 12.43
CA PHE A 101 1.23 -18.59 11.29
C PHE A 101 2.69 -18.38 11.66
N ASP A 102 2.96 -17.91 12.88
CA ASP A 102 4.33 -17.75 13.40
C ASP A 102 5.04 -19.10 13.51
N ALA A 103 4.33 -20.13 13.99
CA ALA A 103 4.85 -21.50 14.03
C ALA A 103 5.19 -22.01 12.63
N ILE A 104 4.30 -21.83 11.65
CA ILE A 104 4.57 -22.19 10.25
C ILE A 104 5.77 -21.41 9.71
N THR A 105 5.86 -20.10 9.98
CA THR A 105 6.99 -19.30 9.50
C THR A 105 8.31 -19.75 10.11
N ASN A 106 8.33 -20.14 11.38
CA ASN A 106 9.53 -20.64 12.05
C ASN A 106 9.99 -21.99 11.49
N LEU A 107 9.06 -22.84 11.04
CA LEU A 107 9.39 -24.11 10.37
C LEU A 107 9.99 -23.89 8.98
N VAL A 108 9.53 -22.88 8.24
CA VAL A 108 10.03 -22.60 6.88
C VAL A 108 11.25 -21.67 6.89
N LYS A 109 11.45 -20.90 7.96
CA LYS A 109 12.59 -19.98 8.15
C LYS A 109 13.98 -20.58 7.82
N PRO A 110 14.35 -21.80 8.24
CA PRO A 110 15.67 -22.35 7.89
C PRO A 110 15.88 -22.58 6.39
N PHE A 111 14.80 -22.77 5.61
CA PHE A 111 14.89 -22.99 4.17
C PHE A 111 14.86 -21.68 3.36
N LEU A 112 14.05 -20.72 3.79
CA LEU A 112 13.88 -19.43 3.11
C LEU A 112 14.94 -18.39 3.49
N GLY A 113 15.55 -18.51 4.67
CA GLY A 113 16.41 -17.47 5.22
C GLY A 113 15.63 -16.30 5.87
N PRO A 114 16.34 -15.40 6.57
CA PRO A 114 15.72 -14.36 7.40
C PRO A 114 14.93 -13.32 6.58
N GLU A 115 15.46 -12.90 5.43
CA GLU A 115 14.84 -11.87 4.58
C GLU A 115 13.48 -12.32 4.03
N TYR A 116 13.44 -13.51 3.42
CA TYR A 116 12.21 -14.03 2.81
C TYR A 116 11.17 -14.49 3.84
N SER A 117 11.61 -14.88 5.05
CA SER A 117 10.71 -15.30 6.13
C SER A 117 9.75 -14.17 6.55
N GLY A 118 10.19 -12.91 6.51
CA GLY A 118 9.36 -11.75 6.82
C GLY A 118 8.23 -11.55 5.80
N TYR A 119 8.54 -11.65 4.51
CA TYR A 119 7.55 -11.59 3.44
C TYR A 119 6.55 -12.74 3.52
N PHE A 120 7.04 -13.96 3.74
CA PHE A 120 6.21 -15.15 3.90
C PHE A 120 5.20 -14.98 5.04
N ARG A 121 5.64 -14.50 6.21
CA ARG A 121 4.77 -14.19 7.36
C ARG A 121 3.67 -13.17 7.03
N TRP A 122 3.95 -12.21 6.16
CA TRP A 122 2.99 -11.18 5.79
C TRP A 122 1.97 -11.65 4.74
N ILE A 123 2.40 -12.47 3.79
CA ILE A 123 1.57 -12.93 2.66
C ILE A 123 0.64 -14.08 3.09
N VAL A 124 1.18 -15.10 3.76
CA VAL A 124 0.45 -16.36 4.01
C VAL A 124 -0.86 -16.16 4.76
N PRO A 125 -0.94 -15.40 5.87
CA PRO A 125 -2.21 -15.22 6.58
C PRO A 125 -3.27 -14.54 5.72
N LYS A 126 -2.87 -13.60 4.86
CA LYS A 126 -3.81 -12.89 3.97
C LYS A 126 -4.37 -13.81 2.90
N VAL A 127 -3.52 -14.65 2.31
CA VAL A 127 -3.93 -15.62 1.30
C VAL A 127 -4.85 -16.67 1.92
N VAL A 128 -4.47 -17.25 3.06
CA VAL A 128 -5.27 -18.28 3.74
C VAL A 128 -6.62 -17.73 4.19
N VAL A 129 -6.64 -16.59 4.88
CA VAL A 129 -7.89 -15.96 5.33
C VAL A 129 -8.73 -15.52 4.13
N GLY A 130 -8.12 -14.89 3.12
CA GLY A 130 -8.81 -14.45 1.91
C GLY A 130 -9.45 -15.60 1.13
N LEU A 131 -8.72 -16.70 0.92
CA LEU A 131 -9.25 -17.90 0.27
C LEU A 131 -10.35 -18.56 1.10
N SER A 132 -10.14 -18.73 2.41
CA SER A 132 -11.14 -19.33 3.30
C SER A 132 -12.45 -18.54 3.32
N LEU A 133 -12.39 -17.21 3.42
CA LEU A 133 -13.57 -16.35 3.35
C LEU A 133 -14.25 -16.43 1.99
N THR A 134 -13.46 -16.42 0.90
CA THR A 134 -14.00 -16.53 -0.45
C THR A 134 -14.74 -17.86 -0.63
N TRP A 135 -14.16 -18.97 -0.19
CA TRP A 135 -14.79 -20.29 -0.25
C TRP A 135 -16.03 -20.38 0.64
N LEU A 136 -16.00 -19.81 1.84
CA LEU A 136 -17.18 -19.78 2.73
C LEU A 136 -18.32 -18.99 2.11
N VAL A 137 -18.05 -17.80 1.57
CA VAL A 137 -19.05 -16.97 0.88
C VAL A 137 -19.57 -17.69 -0.35
N TRP A 138 -18.69 -18.28 -1.17
CA TRP A 138 -19.09 -19.03 -2.36
C TRP A 138 -19.95 -20.24 -2.01
N TYR A 139 -19.54 -21.01 -1.01
CA TYR A 139 -20.29 -22.16 -0.51
C TYR A 139 -21.68 -21.73 -0.03
N ASN A 140 -21.76 -20.65 0.74
CA ASN A 140 -23.03 -20.12 1.22
C ASN A 140 -23.93 -19.64 0.05
N VAL A 141 -23.38 -18.90 -0.91
CA VAL A 141 -24.11 -18.47 -2.12
C VAL A 141 -24.61 -19.67 -2.94
N LYS A 142 -23.79 -20.72 -3.08
CA LYS A 142 -24.11 -21.87 -3.93
C LYS A 142 -25.16 -22.80 -3.32
N TYR A 143 -25.09 -23.06 -2.02
CA TYR A 143 -25.91 -24.07 -1.35
C TYR A 143 -27.01 -23.49 -0.45
N SER A 144 -26.98 -22.19 -0.17
CA SER A 144 -27.99 -21.50 0.63
C SER A 144 -28.65 -20.38 -0.19
N PRO A 145 -29.34 -20.70 -1.31
CA PRO A 145 -30.07 -19.70 -2.07
C PRO A 145 -31.18 -19.09 -1.19
N SER A 146 -31.36 -17.77 -1.26
CA SER A 146 -32.53 -17.12 -0.65
C SER A 146 -33.77 -17.50 -1.47
N THR A 147 -34.47 -18.55 -1.06
CA THR A 147 -35.79 -18.96 -1.56
C THR A 147 -36.87 -18.50 -0.58
N TRP A 148 -38.12 -18.52 -1.01
CA TRP A 148 -39.25 -18.14 -0.15
C TRP A 148 -39.36 -19.01 1.13
N GLU A 149 -38.96 -20.29 1.10
CA GLU A 149 -39.00 -21.21 2.26
C GLU A 149 -37.89 -20.90 3.27
N ASP A 150 -36.70 -20.59 2.77
CA ASP A 150 -35.53 -20.26 3.60
C ASP A 150 -35.56 -18.81 4.12
N GLY A 151 -36.43 -17.97 3.54
CA GLY A 151 -36.62 -16.58 3.87
C GLY A 151 -35.31 -15.77 3.80
N ARG A 152 -34.93 -15.16 4.93
CA ARG A 152 -33.72 -14.30 5.06
C ARG A 152 -32.43 -15.06 5.38
N ARG A 153 -32.45 -16.39 5.45
CA ARG A 153 -31.26 -17.18 5.85
C ARG A 153 -30.19 -17.27 4.75
N GLY A 154 -30.61 -17.23 3.49
CA GLY A 154 -29.72 -17.34 2.33
C GLY A 154 -29.22 -15.98 1.82
N ILE A 155 -28.12 -16.00 1.07
CA ILE A 155 -27.64 -14.81 0.35
C ILE A 155 -28.51 -14.60 -0.89
N ARG A 156 -29.08 -13.40 -1.01
CA ARG A 156 -29.87 -13.00 -2.17
C ARG A 156 -28.95 -12.50 -3.27
N VAL A 157 -28.70 -13.34 -4.27
CA VAL A 157 -28.00 -12.95 -5.50
C VAL A 157 -29.03 -12.54 -6.55
N GLN A 158 -29.07 -11.25 -6.86
CA GLN A 158 -29.91 -10.68 -7.92
C GLN A 158 -29.04 -9.83 -8.84
N ARG A 159 -29.39 -9.81 -10.13
CA ARG A 159 -28.76 -8.87 -11.06
C ARG A 159 -29.30 -7.47 -10.74
N ALA A 160 -28.39 -6.52 -10.49
CA ALA A 160 -28.76 -5.13 -10.19
C ALA A 160 -29.49 -4.45 -11.37
N TYR A 161 -29.17 -4.86 -12.60
CA TYR A 161 -29.73 -4.29 -13.81
C TYR A 161 -30.30 -5.39 -14.70
N LYS A 162 -31.41 -5.07 -15.37
CA LYS A 162 -31.90 -5.89 -16.48
C LYS A 162 -30.87 -5.84 -17.62
N PRO A 163 -30.59 -6.96 -18.31
CA PRO A 163 -29.71 -6.91 -19.47
C PRO A 163 -30.31 -5.95 -20.52
N SER A 164 -29.48 -5.09 -21.11
CA SER A 164 -29.91 -4.24 -22.22
C SER A 164 -29.92 -5.06 -23.51
N ILE A 165 -31.02 -5.00 -24.27
CA ILE A 165 -31.12 -5.60 -25.60
C ILE A 165 -31.12 -4.47 -26.62
N TYR A 166 -30.26 -4.57 -27.63
CA TYR A 166 -30.11 -3.56 -28.68
C TYR A 166 -30.73 -4.02 -30.01
N PRO A 167 -31.07 -3.09 -30.93
CA PRO A 167 -31.52 -3.44 -32.27
C PRO A 167 -30.53 -4.37 -32.96
N GLY A 168 -31.02 -5.48 -33.53
CA GLY A 168 -30.19 -6.49 -34.21
C GLY A 168 -29.73 -7.65 -33.33
N GLN A 169 -29.97 -7.62 -32.01
CA GLN A 169 -29.77 -8.78 -31.14
C GLN A 169 -31.04 -9.66 -31.11
N PRO A 170 -30.90 -11.00 -30.93
CA PRO A 170 -32.05 -11.88 -30.81
C PRO A 170 -32.90 -11.48 -29.58
N GLY A 171 -34.19 -11.23 -29.80
CA GLY A 171 -35.13 -10.83 -28.75
C GLY A 171 -35.53 -9.35 -28.77
N PHE A 172 -34.92 -8.48 -29.60
CA PHE A 172 -35.41 -7.12 -29.82
C PHE A 172 -36.73 -7.14 -30.64
N PRO A 173 -37.77 -6.33 -30.33
CA PRO A 173 -37.84 -5.24 -29.34
C PRO A 173 -38.37 -5.65 -27.95
N ASN A 174 -38.58 -6.95 -27.71
CA ASN A 174 -39.18 -7.41 -26.46
C ASN A 174 -38.25 -7.14 -25.28
N SER A 175 -38.81 -6.67 -24.16
CA SER A 175 -38.04 -6.56 -22.91
C SER A 175 -37.54 -7.96 -22.51
N PRO A 176 -36.29 -8.10 -22.04
CA PRO A 176 -35.84 -9.39 -21.53
C PRO A 176 -36.74 -9.83 -20.39
N LEU A 177 -37.30 -11.02 -20.52
CA LEU A 177 -38.07 -11.66 -19.45
C LEU A 177 -37.16 -11.73 -18.22
N LEU A 178 -37.65 -11.24 -17.07
CA LEU A 178 -36.94 -11.49 -15.83
C LEU A 178 -36.94 -13.01 -15.62
N THR A 179 -35.75 -13.59 -15.51
CA THR A 179 -35.61 -15.01 -15.18
C THR A 179 -36.07 -15.34 -13.76
N ARG A 180 -36.29 -14.31 -12.93
CA ARG A 180 -36.75 -14.43 -11.54
C ARG A 180 -37.52 -13.17 -11.14
N GLU A 181 -38.79 -13.32 -10.78
CA GLU A 181 -39.58 -12.23 -10.20
C GLU A 181 -39.21 -12.01 -8.73
N PHE A 182 -38.99 -10.76 -8.35
CA PHE A 182 -38.54 -10.41 -7.00
C PHE A 182 -39.54 -10.82 -5.92
N GLY A 183 -40.84 -10.62 -6.16
CA GLY A 183 -41.89 -10.86 -5.16
C GLY A 183 -42.23 -12.33 -4.94
N MET A 184 -41.89 -13.21 -5.91
CA MET A 184 -42.24 -14.62 -5.84
C MET A 184 -41.15 -15.48 -5.21
N GLU A 185 -39.88 -15.03 -5.20
CA GLU A 185 -38.75 -15.73 -4.57
C GLU A 185 -38.68 -17.24 -4.91
N ASP A 186 -38.95 -17.57 -6.18
CA ASP A 186 -39.02 -18.94 -6.74
C ASP A 186 -40.19 -19.83 -6.25
N PHE A 187 -41.21 -19.25 -5.61
CA PHE A 187 -42.43 -19.96 -5.23
C PHE A 187 -43.12 -20.62 -6.43
N ASP A 188 -43.13 -19.94 -7.57
CA ASP A 188 -43.67 -20.37 -8.85
C ASP A 188 -43.04 -21.67 -9.37
N LYS A 189 -41.78 -21.95 -9.03
CA LYS A 189 -41.06 -23.18 -9.44
C LYS A 189 -41.53 -24.43 -8.70
N ARG A 190 -42.30 -24.29 -7.62
CA ARG A 190 -42.77 -25.44 -6.83
C ARG A 190 -43.92 -26.15 -7.56
N THR A 191 -43.83 -27.47 -7.64
CA THR A 191 -44.89 -28.33 -8.18
C THR A 191 -45.78 -28.93 -7.10
N VAL A 192 -45.33 -28.94 -5.83
CA VAL A 192 -46.02 -29.59 -4.70
C VAL A 192 -47.40 -29.00 -4.42
N PHE A 193 -47.60 -27.69 -4.62
CA PHE A 193 -48.90 -27.03 -4.44
C PHE A 193 -49.74 -26.98 -5.73
N ARG A 194 -49.19 -27.47 -6.85
CA ARG A 194 -49.95 -27.66 -8.09
C ARG A 194 -50.67 -29.00 -7.95
N GLY A 195 -51.79 -29.02 -7.22
CA GLY A 195 -52.57 -30.25 -7.02
C GLY A 195 -52.93 -30.92 -8.36
N GLU A 196 -53.27 -32.21 -8.33
CA GLU A 196 -53.61 -33.02 -9.53
C GLU A 196 -54.76 -32.43 -10.40
N LYS A 197 -55.47 -31.42 -9.89
CA LYS A 197 -56.65 -30.79 -10.51
C LYS A 197 -56.52 -29.28 -10.70
N LEU A 198 -55.35 -28.76 -11.07
CA LEU A 198 -55.33 -27.47 -11.72
C LEU A 198 -55.77 -27.66 -13.17
N VAL A 199 -57.08 -27.60 -13.37
CA VAL A 199 -57.69 -27.23 -14.65
C VAL A 199 -57.06 -25.89 -15.00
N THR A 200 -56.04 -25.91 -15.86
CA THR A 200 -55.58 -24.70 -16.53
C THR A 200 -56.79 -24.14 -17.24
N SER A 201 -57.25 -22.98 -16.80
CA SER A 201 -58.35 -22.26 -17.41
C SER A 201 -58.00 -21.95 -18.87
N GLY A 202 -58.46 -22.82 -19.78
CA GLY A 202 -58.73 -22.54 -21.20
C GLY A 202 -57.53 -22.20 -22.12
N PRO A 203 -57.74 -22.30 -23.45
CA PRO A 203 -56.72 -22.14 -24.49
C PRO A 203 -56.14 -20.73 -24.62
#